data_AF-A0A0D7KJM1-F1
#
_entry.id   AF-A0A0D7KJM1-F1
#
_cell.length_a   1.000
_cell.length_b   1.000
_cell.length_c   1.000
_cell.angle_alpha   90.00
_cell.angle_beta   90.00
_cell.angle_gamma   90.00
#
_symmetry.space_group_name_H-M   'P 1'
#
loop_
_entity.id
_entity.type
_entity.pdbx_description
1 polymer ?
#
loop_
_entity_poly.entity_id
_entity_poly.type
_entity_poly.pdbx_seq_one_letter_code
_entity_poly.pdbx_strand_id
1 'polypeptide(L)'
;MNIEAALPYDRLYIQFIKLFNEERDYYQCHDVMEELWLEEGRKPLLQGLLQVAVGLHHFQNGNRPGAIKLLTAALQKLDAYPDIIMGIDLQQLRNDSEETLDKLCNCDGSLPPFQDLTIRIVDKELGALIECCELPSLHE
;
A
#
# COMPACT_ATOMS: atom_id res chain seq x y z
N MET A 1 3.87 -3.05 36.90
CA MET A 1 4.32 -3.82 35.73
C MET A 1 3.41 -3.45 34.58
N ASN A 2 3.80 -2.44 33.80
CA ASN A 2 3.12 -2.16 32.52
C ASN A 2 3.55 -3.25 31.55
N ILE A 3 2.66 -4.21 31.31
CA ILE A 3 2.75 -5.05 30.13
C ILE A 3 1.94 -4.32 29.07
N GLU A 4 2.51 -3.24 28.52
CA GLU A 4 2.17 -2.85 27.15
C GLU A 4 2.80 -3.95 26.30
N ALA A 5 2.01 -4.95 25.94
CA ALA A 5 2.41 -5.89 24.91
C ALA A 5 2.70 -5.04 23.67
N ALA A 6 3.96 -4.99 23.24
CA ALA A 6 4.31 -4.38 21.97
C ALA A 6 3.43 -5.04 20.90
N LEU A 7 2.63 -4.23 20.19
CA LEU A 7 1.83 -4.74 19.09
C LEU A 7 2.78 -5.46 18.11
N PRO A 8 2.41 -6.64 17.58
CA PRO A 8 3.26 -7.36 16.63
C PRO A 8 3.44 -6.61 15.31
N TYR A 9 2.62 -5.60 15.07
CA TYR A 9 2.63 -4.73 13.90
C TYR A 9 2.64 -3.27 14.35
N ASP A 10 3.37 -2.43 13.60
CA ASP A 10 3.38 -1.00 13.84
C ASP A 10 2.00 -0.37 13.59
N ARG A 11 1.64 0.64 14.40
CA ARG A 11 0.35 1.33 14.27
C ARG A 11 0.16 1.95 12.89
N LEU A 12 1.20 2.56 12.32
CA LEU A 12 1.16 3.22 11.02
C LEU A 12 0.98 2.20 9.89
N TYR A 13 1.54 1.00 10.04
CA TYR A 13 1.33 -0.09 9.09
C TYR A 13 -0.12 -0.58 9.08
N ILE A 14 -0.71 -0.73 10.28
CA ILE A 14 -2.12 -1.10 10.43
C ILE A 14 -3.03 -0.04 9.79
N GLN A 15 -2.77 1.25 10.08
CA GLN A 15 -3.51 2.38 9.51
C GLN A 15 -3.38 2.42 7.98
N PHE A 16 -2.18 2.20 7.44
CA PHE A 16 -1.94 2.13 5.99
C PHE A 16 -2.82 1.07 5.32
N ILE A 17 -2.88 -0.15 5.86
CA ILE A 17 -3.70 -1.21 5.25
C ILE A 17 -5.19 -0.85 5.32
N LYS A 18 -5.65 -0.29 6.44
CA LYS A 18 -7.05 0.14 6.58
C LYS A 18 -7.42 1.23 5.56
N LEU A 19 -6.57 2.25 5.41
CA LEU A 19 -6.73 3.31 4.41
C LEU A 19 -6.74 2.74 2.98
N PHE A 20 -5.84 1.81 2.69
CA PHE A 20 -5.71 1.20 1.37
C PHE A 20 -6.92 0.32 1.03
N ASN A 21 -7.36 -0.53 1.96
CA ASN A 21 -8.36 -1.56 1.71
C ASN A 21 -9.81 -1.10 1.91
N GLU A 22 -10.07 -0.23 2.89
CA GLU A 22 -11.42 0.17 3.30
C GLU A 22 -11.75 1.57 2.79
N GLU A 23 -10.98 2.58 3.17
CA GLU A 23 -11.28 3.98 2.82
C GLU A 23 -10.94 4.32 1.36
N ARG A 24 -10.04 3.55 0.74
CA ARG A 24 -9.49 3.82 -0.60
C ARG A 24 -8.84 5.21 -0.70
N ASP A 25 -8.34 5.72 0.43
CA ASP A 25 -7.64 7.00 0.49
C ASP A 25 -6.14 6.79 0.29
N TYR A 26 -5.75 6.70 -0.98
CA TYR A 26 -4.36 6.52 -1.38
C TYR A 26 -3.48 7.75 -1.11
N TYR A 27 -4.08 8.93 -0.93
CA TYR A 27 -3.34 10.11 -0.52
C TYR A 27 -2.98 10.00 0.96
N GLN A 28 -3.93 9.66 1.82
CA GLN A 28 -3.64 9.50 3.24
C GLN A 28 -2.74 8.28 3.52
N CYS A 29 -2.79 7.24 2.67
CA CYS A 29 -1.80 6.15 2.69
C CYS A 29 -0.36 6.66 2.57
N HIS A 30 -0.13 7.73 1.78
CA HIS A 30 1.19 8.33 1.65
C HIS A 30 1.70 8.85 2.99
N ASP A 31 0.88 9.63 3.69
CA ASP A 31 1.29 10.32 4.90
C ASP A 31 1.68 9.33 6.00
N VAL A 32 0.84 8.33 6.26
CA VAL A 32 1.12 7.33 7.32
C VAL A 32 2.30 6.41 6.97
N MET A 33 2.46 6.04 5.71
CA MET A 33 3.52 5.11 5.31
C MET A 33 4.86 5.83 5.08
N GLU A 34 4.86 7.11 4.71
CA GLU A 34 6.09 7.92 4.68
C GLU A 34 6.67 8.07 6.09
N GLU A 35 5.83 8.36 7.09
CA GLU A 35 6.24 8.42 8.50
C GLU A 35 6.89 7.10 8.93
N LEU A 36 6.19 5.97 8.75
CA LEU A 36 6.72 4.65 9.08
C LEU A 36 8.03 4.33 8.34
N TRP A 37 8.08 4.63 7.03
CA TRP A 37 9.27 4.38 6.21
C TRP A 37 10.48 5.17 6.72
N LEU A 38 10.28 6.42 7.15
CA LEU A 38 11.36 7.25 7.71
C LEU A 38 11.82 6.72 9.07
N GLU A 39 10.90 6.33 9.95
CA GLU A 39 11.20 5.79 11.28
C GLU A 39 11.93 4.45 11.24
N GLU A 40 11.54 3.56 10.31
CA GLU A 40 12.11 2.22 10.17
C GLU A 40 13.42 2.18 9.36
N GLY A 41 14.10 3.33 9.20
CA GLY A 41 15.40 3.40 8.53
C GLY A 41 15.33 3.23 7.01
N ARG A 42 14.21 3.62 6.40
CA ARG A 42 13.97 3.66 4.95
C ARG A 42 14.01 2.30 4.25
N LYS A 43 13.45 1.26 4.88
CA LYS A 43 13.38 -0.09 4.30
C LYS A 43 12.75 -0.10 2.89
N PRO A 44 13.37 -0.78 1.90
CA PRO A 44 12.83 -0.85 0.55
C PRO A 44 11.42 -1.45 0.44
N LEU A 45 11.07 -2.41 1.30
CA LEU A 45 9.72 -3.00 1.38
C LEU A 45 8.65 -1.95 1.62
N LEU A 46 8.83 -1.13 2.66
CA LEU A 46 7.88 -0.07 3.03
C LEU A 46 7.79 0.99 1.93
N GLN A 47 8.91 1.33 1.31
CA GLN A 47 8.93 2.21 0.15
C GLN A 47 8.17 1.60 -1.04
N GLY A 48 8.27 0.29 -1.26
CA GLY A 48 7.52 -0.40 -2.30
C GLY A 48 6.02 -0.30 -2.08
N LEU A 49 5.54 -0.59 -0.86
CA LEU A 49 4.13 -0.48 -0.49
C LEU A 49 3.61 0.97 -0.62
N LEU A 50 4.38 1.95 -0.12
CA LEU A 50 4.12 3.37 -0.31
C LEU A 50 3.95 3.72 -1.80
N GLN A 51 4.87 3.25 -2.64
CA GLN A 51 4.84 3.53 -4.07
C GLN A 51 3.66 2.88 -4.80
N VAL A 52 3.15 1.73 -4.33
CA VAL A 52 1.88 1.18 -4.84
C VAL A 52 0.74 2.15 -4.57
N ALA A 53 0.56 2.59 -3.31
CA ALA A 53 -0.51 3.52 -2.94
C ALA A 53 -0.42 4.84 -3.74
N VAL A 54 0.76 5.47 -3.78
CA VAL A 54 0.95 6.73 -4.52
C VAL A 54 0.76 6.50 -6.03
N GLY A 55 1.16 5.35 -6.57
CA GLY A 55 0.90 4.95 -7.96
C GLY A 55 -0.60 4.90 -8.28
N LEU A 56 -1.41 4.31 -7.39
CA LEU A 56 -2.86 4.27 -7.52
C LEU A 56 -3.50 5.66 -7.37
N HIS A 57 -3.01 6.50 -6.45
CA HIS A 57 -3.44 7.89 -6.34
C HIS A 57 -3.22 8.68 -7.66
N HIS A 58 -2.05 8.51 -8.28
CA HIS A 58 -1.79 9.11 -9.59
C HIS A 58 -2.73 8.59 -10.67
N PHE A 59 -3.03 7.28 -10.67
CA PHE A 59 -3.95 6.69 -11.63
C PHE A 59 -5.37 7.24 -11.43
N GLN A 60 -5.86 7.29 -10.19
CA GLN A 60 -7.17 7.85 -9.83
C GLN A 60 -7.33 9.30 -10.31
N ASN A 61 -6.26 10.09 -10.27
CA ASN A 61 -6.23 11.49 -10.72
C ASN A 61 -5.90 11.66 -12.21
N GLY A 62 -5.89 10.59 -13.00
CA GLY A 62 -5.62 10.64 -14.44
C GLY A 62 -4.16 10.90 -14.81
N ASN A 63 -3.24 10.91 -13.84
CA ASN A 63 -1.81 11.08 -14.06
C ASN A 63 -1.16 9.75 -14.43
N ARG A 64 -1.39 9.33 -15.68
CA ARG A 64 -0.83 8.09 -16.26
C ARG A 64 0.71 7.99 -16.14
N PRO A 65 1.51 9.00 -16.52
CA PRO A 65 2.96 8.89 -16.43
C PRO A 65 3.45 8.70 -14.99
N GLY A 66 2.83 9.38 -14.03
CA GLY A 66 3.12 9.23 -12.60
C GLY A 66 2.81 7.84 -12.09
N ALA A 67 1.63 7.31 -12.43
CA ALA A 67 1.20 5.96 -12.06
C ALA A 67 2.17 4.89 -12.59
N ILE A 68 2.50 4.93 -13.90
CA ILE A 68 3.44 3.98 -14.53
C ILE A 68 4.79 4.02 -13.82
N LYS A 69 5.34 5.21 -13.59
CA LYS A 69 6.65 5.38 -12.95
C LYS A 69 6.68 4.75 -11.56
N LEU A 70 5.66 5.00 -10.74
CA LEU A 70 5.63 4.56 -9.36
C LEU A 70 5.32 3.08 -9.22
N LEU A 71 4.36 2.55 -9.97
CA LEU A 71 4.08 1.11 -9.97
C LEU A 71 5.29 0.30 -10.45
N THR A 72 5.98 0.76 -11.50
CA THR A 72 7.24 0.13 -11.96
C THR A 72 8.30 0.13 -10.84
N ALA A 73 8.50 1.26 -10.16
CA ALA A 73 9.48 1.38 -9.09
C ALA A 73 9.10 0.57 -7.84
N ALA A 74 7.81 0.42 -7.57
CA ALA A 74 7.27 -0.40 -6.49
C ALA A 74 7.59 -1.88 -6.75
N LEU A 75 7.21 -2.40 -7.91
CA LEU A 75 7.42 -3.80 -8.29
C LEU A 75 8.90 -4.18 -8.21
N GLN A 76 9.81 -3.34 -8.70
CA GLN A 76 11.25 -3.56 -8.59
C GLN A 76 11.75 -3.72 -7.15
N LYS A 77 11.13 -3.04 -6.18
CA LYS A 77 11.50 -3.17 -4.75
C LYS A 77 10.86 -4.40 -4.13
N LEU A 78 9.58 -4.62 -4.42
CA LEU A 78 8.80 -5.70 -3.84
C LEU A 78 9.28 -7.08 -4.33
N ASP A 79 9.89 -7.16 -5.51
CA ASP A 79 10.38 -8.42 -6.08
C ASP A 79 11.45 -9.12 -5.24
N ALA A 80 12.22 -8.36 -4.44
CA ALA A 80 13.26 -8.90 -3.57
C ALA A 80 12.73 -9.56 -2.28
N TYR A 81 11.42 -9.55 -2.05
CA TYR A 81 10.79 -10.02 -0.82
C TYR A 81 9.98 -11.31 -1.03
N PRO A 82 9.82 -12.16 0.00
CA PRO A 82 9.00 -13.36 -0.07
C PRO A 82 7.53 -13.06 -0.37
N ASP A 83 6.85 -14.04 -0.96
CA ASP A 83 5.43 -13.97 -1.33
C ASP A 83 4.51 -13.61 -0.16
N ILE A 84 4.85 -14.09 1.04
CA ILE A 84 4.16 -13.77 2.28
C ILE A 84 5.12 -13.04 3.21
N ILE A 85 4.78 -11.81 3.60
CA ILE A 85 5.59 -11.00 4.50
C ILE A 85 4.70 -9.98 5.22
N MET A 86 5.05 -9.59 6.45
CA MET A 86 4.28 -8.64 7.27
C MET A 86 2.77 -8.94 7.33
N GLY A 87 2.40 -10.22 7.40
CA GLY A 87 1.00 -10.66 7.52
C GLY A 87 0.15 -10.50 6.25
N ILE A 88 0.75 -10.17 5.09
CA ILE A 88 0.05 -9.97 3.81
C ILE A 88 0.53 -10.94 2.72
N ASP A 89 -0.32 -11.16 1.73
CA ASP A 89 0.00 -11.82 0.47
C ASP A 89 0.60 -10.80 -0.50
N LEU A 90 1.93 -10.64 -0.43
CA LEU A 90 2.67 -9.71 -1.28
C LEU A 90 2.67 -10.17 -2.74
N GLN A 91 2.63 -11.48 -3.00
CA GLN A 91 2.53 -12.01 -4.35
C GLN A 91 1.25 -11.52 -5.04
N GLN A 92 0.10 -11.59 -4.36
CA GLN A 92 -1.15 -11.09 -4.92
C GLN A 92 -1.05 -9.59 -5.22
N LEU A 93 -0.50 -8.80 -4.29
CA LEU A 93 -0.31 -7.35 -4.51
C LEU A 93 0.60 -7.06 -5.72
N ARG A 94 1.69 -7.82 -5.90
CA ARG A 94 2.56 -7.72 -7.09
C ARG A 94 1.78 -8.00 -8.37
N ASN A 95 1.05 -9.12 -8.42
CA ASN A 95 0.26 -9.50 -9.59
C ASN A 95 -0.78 -8.43 -9.97
N ASP A 96 -1.51 -7.93 -8.99
CA ASP A 96 -2.54 -6.91 -9.19
C ASP A 96 -1.94 -5.57 -9.67
N SER A 97 -0.77 -5.22 -9.13
CA SER A 97 -0.01 -4.04 -9.52
C SER A 97 0.57 -4.17 -10.93
N GLU A 98 1.06 -5.36 -11.30
CA GLU A 98 1.53 -5.70 -12.65
C GLU A 98 0.40 -5.60 -13.67
N GLU A 99 -0.76 -6.18 -13.38
CA GLU A 99 -1.92 -6.11 -14.28
C GLU A 99 -2.36 -4.65 -14.50
N THR A 100 -2.35 -3.84 -13.44
CA THR A 100 -2.64 -2.41 -13.52
C THR A 100 -1.62 -1.67 -14.37
N LEU A 101 -0.33 -1.95 -14.15
CA LEU A 101 0.76 -1.36 -14.93
C LEU A 101 0.67 -1.73 -16.41
N ASP A 102 0.37 -2.98 -16.73
CA ASP A 102 0.22 -3.46 -18.11
C ASP A 102 -0.94 -2.77 -18.82
N LYS A 103 -2.08 -2.61 -18.15
CA LYS A 103 -3.22 -1.84 -18.69
C LYS A 103 -2.83 -0.39 -18.98
N LEU A 104 -2.09 0.25 -18.07
CA LEU A 104 -1.63 1.62 -18.24
C LEU A 104 -0.58 1.76 -19.34
N CYS A 105 0.30 0.79 -19.52
CA CYS A 105 1.31 0.80 -20.58
C CYS A 105 0.68 0.59 -21.96
N ASN A 106 -0.32 -0.29 -22.07
CA ASN A 106 -0.88 -0.72 -23.34
C ASN A 106 -2.11 0.07 -23.81
N CYS A 107 -2.61 1.06 -23.05
CA CYS A 107 -3.77 1.84 -23.48
C CYS A 107 -3.43 2.85 -24.60
N ASP A 108 -4.30 2.91 -25.61
CA ASP A 108 -4.15 3.60 -26.90
C ASP A 108 -4.83 4.98 -26.94
N GLY A 109 -4.60 5.79 -25.91
CA GLY A 109 -4.96 7.21 -25.88
C GLY A 109 -6.07 7.56 -24.90
N SER A 110 -6.94 6.61 -24.56
CA SER A 110 -7.84 6.73 -23.40
C SER A 110 -7.28 6.01 -22.19
N LEU A 111 -7.37 6.62 -21.03
CA LEU A 111 -6.99 5.99 -19.77
C LEU A 111 -7.97 4.82 -19.47
N PRO A 112 -7.48 3.63 -19.08
CA PRO A 112 -8.36 2.55 -18.64
C PRO A 112 -9.17 2.99 -17.41
N PRO A 113 -10.33 2.39 -17.15
CA PRO A 113 -11.09 2.67 -15.94
C PRO A 113 -10.25 2.32 -14.72
N PHE A 114 -10.24 3.22 -13.74
CA PHE A 114 -9.59 3.00 -12.46
C PHE A 114 -10.24 1.82 -11.71
N GLN A 115 -9.41 1.01 -11.05
CA GLN A 115 -9.84 -0.10 -10.21
C GLN A 115 -9.00 -0.09 -8.95
N ASP A 116 -9.67 -0.18 -7.80
CA ASP A 116 -9.01 -0.33 -6.51
C ASP A 116 -8.32 -1.69 -6.42
N LEU A 117 -7.15 -1.71 -5.79
CA LEU A 117 -6.46 -2.96 -5.42
C LEU A 117 -6.77 -3.29 -3.97
N THR A 118 -6.73 -4.55 -3.57
CA THR A 118 -6.89 -4.94 -2.16
C THR A 118 -5.67 -5.72 -1.70
N ILE A 119 -5.02 -5.24 -0.64
CA ILE A 119 -3.97 -5.98 0.04
C ILE A 119 -4.63 -7.15 0.77
N ARG A 120 -4.36 -8.37 0.31
CA ARG A 120 -4.88 -9.57 0.94
C ARG A 120 -4.14 -9.86 2.24
N ILE A 121 -4.88 -9.83 3.34
CA ILE A 121 -4.39 -10.14 4.69
C ILE A 121 -4.42 -11.65 4.89
N VAL A 122 -3.31 -12.24 5.33
CA VAL A 122 -3.19 -13.68 5.60
C VAL A 122 -3.00 -13.98 7.10
N ASP A 123 -2.52 -13.00 7.86
CA ASP A 123 -2.43 -13.09 9.32
C ASP A 123 -3.74 -12.62 9.98
N LYS A 124 -4.34 -13.50 10.79
CA LYS A 124 -5.57 -13.21 11.51
C LYS A 124 -5.41 -12.13 12.59
N GLU A 125 -4.25 -12.05 13.23
CA GLU A 125 -3.98 -11.03 14.25
C GLU A 125 -3.90 -9.65 13.60
N LEU A 126 -3.19 -9.53 12.47
CA LEU A 126 -3.18 -8.30 11.67
C LEU A 126 -4.60 -7.90 11.24
N GLY A 127 -5.40 -8.85 10.76
CA GLY A 127 -6.80 -8.60 10.40
C GLY A 127 -7.62 -8.03 11.56
N ALA A 128 -7.52 -8.64 12.76
CA ALA A 128 -8.22 -8.15 13.95
C ALA A 128 -7.75 -6.75 14.38
N LEU A 129 -6.45 -6.45 14.25
CA LEU A 129 -5.91 -5.12 14.55
C LEU A 129 -6.44 -4.06 13.58
N ILE A 130 -6.59 -4.38 12.30
CA ILE A 130 -7.14 -3.48 11.27
C ILE A 130 -8.62 -3.18 11.53
N GLU A 131 -9.41 -4.19 11.92
CA GLU A 131 -10.83 -4.02 12.26
C GLU A 131 -11.02 -3.07 13.45
N CYS A 132 -10.15 -3.15 14.47
CA CYS A 132 -10.22 -2.34 15.67
C CYS A 132 -9.47 -0.99 15.56
N CYS A 133 -8.77 -0.74 14.46
CA CYS A 133 -7.93 0.44 14.31
C CYS A 133 -8.75 1.70 14.03
N GLU A 134 -8.48 2.76 14.78
CA GLU A 134 -8.96 4.11 14.48
C GLU A 134 -7.98 4.82 13.54
N LEU A 135 -8.55 5.45 12.52
CA LEU A 135 -7.80 6.30 11.59
C LEU A 135 -7.63 7.70 12.19
N PRO A 136 -6.51 8.37 11.92
CA PRO A 136 -6.35 9.76 12.31
C PRO A 136 -7.44 10.60 11.64
N SER A 137 -8.04 11.53 12.40
CA SER A 137 -8.99 12.48 11.86
C SER A 137 -8.38 13.18 10.64
N LEU A 138 -9.08 13.10 9.49
CA LEU A 138 -8.71 13.83 8.28
C LEU A 138 -8.52 15.30 8.68
N HIS A 139 -7.30 15.81 8.59
CA HIS A 139 -7.05 17.22 8.81
C HIS A 139 -7.76 18.00 7.69
N GLU A 140 -8.68 18.89 8.12
CA GLU A 140 -9.39 19.87 7.29
C GLU A 140 -8.44 20.76 6.46
#